data_AF-A0A7J3KCJ2-F1
#
_entry.id   AF-A0A7J3KCJ2-F1
#
_cell.length_a   1.000
_cell.length_b   1.000
_cell.length_c   1.000
_cell.angle_alpha   90.00
_cell.angle_beta   90.00
_cell.angle_gamma   90.00
#
_symmetry.space_group_name_H-M   'P 1'
#
loop_
_entity.id
_entity.type
_entity.pdbx_description
1 polymer ?
#
loop_
_entity_poly.entity_id
_entity_poly.type
_entity_poly.pdbx_seq_one_letter_code
_entity_poly.pdbx_strand_id
1 'polypeptide(L)'
;MACGYKRVTILILLLSLTLTPMLTVAEQVGAVRIDDSSLERKAEAMLSLADKARVRVEALSDTVLANETLVTMIGEEALNEVNETFNLGVKILEEANIAYNDGNYTGAISLAMEAMGYFRNAYRGLNNILCKLGVLKDEVIKGQGLLIAIQCALERIENINKTFERIADKTGIDITNASAKLNEARNVLNVSRAEELLQQGNVSAVAHMLAEANRLISEAFKELKTAIREKLSERIERFKEKMGRLRERVKEKLSEMNIDEREFFERWNFTNAEDFWRKQIEVLERVRERLRLRREVNATEMEIVGRRMREVCLELELRLREREEEKVKIEVDVEKIVEVSVGRKATVTLKITVKNAGNVTVTFPNSAFGIMIERERNGRWEFYASPIALQALRNLKPGELGEIKIRLMAAEPGNYRVVVRALSREGLQTVAAENFELP
;
A
#
# COMPACT_ATOMS: atom_id res chain seq x y z
N MET A 1 -5.82 -49.21 51.51
CA MET A 1 -5.43 -47.82 51.82
C MET A 1 -5.09 -47.12 50.53
N ALA A 2 -5.80 -46.03 50.23
CA ALA A 2 -5.77 -45.33 48.96
C ALA A 2 -5.05 -43.97 49.09
N CYS A 3 -4.11 -43.72 48.19
CA CYS A 3 -3.64 -42.42 47.69
C CYS A 3 -2.64 -42.77 46.57
N GLY A 4 -2.78 -42.43 45.29
CA GLY A 4 -3.55 -41.36 44.68
C GLY A 4 -2.57 -40.42 43.96
N TYR A 5 -2.00 -40.84 42.82
CA TYR A 5 -1.30 -39.93 41.91
C TYR A 5 -1.85 -40.08 40.49
N LYS A 6 -2.94 -39.34 40.24
CA LYS A 6 -3.30 -38.83 38.92
C LYS A 6 -2.71 -37.42 38.80
N ARG A 7 -1.81 -37.20 37.84
CA ARG A 7 -1.66 -35.97 37.02
C ARG A 7 -0.44 -36.17 36.11
N VAL A 8 -0.66 -36.54 34.84
CA VAL A 8 -0.95 -35.66 33.68
C VAL A 8 0.34 -35.32 32.93
N THR A 9 0.61 -36.12 31.90
CA THR A 9 0.89 -35.71 30.52
C THR A 9 1.31 -34.24 30.30
N ILE A 10 2.54 -33.85 30.69
CA ILE A 10 3.17 -32.56 30.31
C ILE A 10 4.60 -32.78 29.80
N LEU A 11 4.87 -33.86 29.06
CA LEU A 11 6.20 -34.08 28.44
C LEU A 11 6.20 -34.29 26.94
N ILE A 12 5.06 -34.11 26.26
CA ILE A 12 4.95 -34.24 24.80
C ILE A 12 4.81 -32.87 24.09
N LEU A 13 4.69 -31.76 24.84
CA LEU A 13 4.48 -30.42 24.26
C LEU A 13 5.77 -29.62 23.98
N LEU A 14 6.96 -30.12 24.35
CA LEU A 14 8.24 -29.41 24.21
C LEU A 14 9.06 -29.82 22.97
N LEU A 15 8.56 -30.75 22.15
CA LEU A 15 9.23 -31.23 20.92
C LEU A 15 8.42 -30.99 19.63
N SER A 16 7.30 -30.28 19.72
CA SER A 16 6.45 -29.89 18.58
C SER A 16 6.54 -28.40 18.21
N LEU A 17 7.45 -27.62 18.82
CA LEU A 17 7.43 -26.15 18.73
C LEU A 17 8.58 -25.51 17.92
N THR A 18 9.29 -26.26 17.09
CA THR A 18 10.36 -25.71 16.22
C THR A 18 10.13 -25.86 14.71
N LEU A 19 8.92 -26.23 14.28
CA LEU A 19 8.46 -26.01 12.90
C LEU A 19 7.01 -25.54 12.89
N THR A 20 6.83 -24.25 13.12
CA THR A 20 5.69 -23.51 12.58
C THR A 20 6.25 -22.22 12.01
N PRO A 21 6.63 -22.18 10.72
CA PRO A 21 6.62 -20.91 10.04
C PRO A 21 5.17 -20.46 9.93
N MET A 22 4.98 -19.16 10.06
CA MET A 22 3.74 -18.46 9.80
C MET A 22 3.06 -18.97 8.52
N LEU A 23 1.91 -19.63 8.65
CA LEU A 23 0.98 -19.90 7.57
C LEU A 23 -0.42 -19.55 8.07
N THR A 24 -0.66 -18.25 8.23
CA THR A 24 -2.01 -17.67 8.27
C THR A 24 -1.99 -16.26 7.68
N VAL A 25 -1.64 -16.15 6.40
CA VAL A 25 -2.21 -15.10 5.53
C VAL A 25 -2.51 -15.75 4.17
N ALA A 26 -3.74 -15.54 3.72
CA ALA A 26 -4.29 -15.82 2.39
C ALA A 26 -4.80 -17.24 2.10
N GLU A 27 -5.99 -17.55 2.60
CA GLU A 27 -7.04 -18.05 1.71
C GLU A 27 -8.04 -16.90 1.45
N GLN A 28 -7.86 -16.23 0.31
CA GLN A 28 -8.97 -15.63 -0.42
C GLN A 28 -8.92 -16.17 -1.84
N VAL A 29 -10.03 -16.79 -2.21
CA VAL A 29 -10.36 -17.32 -3.54
C VAL A 29 -10.47 -16.15 -4.53
N GLY A 30 -9.80 -16.29 -5.66
CA GLY A 30 -9.97 -15.43 -6.84
C GLY A 30 -8.72 -15.46 -7.70
N ALA A 31 -8.83 -15.95 -8.94
CA ALA A 31 -7.77 -16.03 -9.92
C ALA A 31 -7.12 -14.65 -10.16
N VAL A 32 -6.04 -14.39 -9.42
CA VAL A 32 -5.13 -13.28 -9.60
C VAL A 32 -3.79 -13.94 -9.83
N ARG A 33 -3.15 -13.62 -10.96
CA ARG A 33 -1.79 -14.06 -11.30
C ARG A 33 -0.92 -13.96 -10.05
N ILE A 34 -0.49 -15.11 -9.53
CA ILE A 34 0.49 -15.15 -8.46
C ILE A 34 1.73 -14.50 -9.05
N ASP A 35 2.07 -13.33 -8.55
CA ASP A 35 3.31 -12.64 -8.90
C ASP A 35 4.47 -13.61 -8.61
N ASP A 36 5.17 -14.05 -9.65
CA ASP A 36 6.26 -15.04 -9.55
C ASP A 36 7.32 -14.60 -8.52
N SER A 37 7.48 -13.29 -8.31
CA SER A 37 8.38 -12.71 -7.32
C SER A 37 8.01 -13.06 -5.86
N SER A 38 6.74 -13.37 -5.58
CA SER A 38 6.27 -13.81 -4.26
C SER A 38 6.56 -15.28 -4.00
N LEU A 39 6.47 -16.13 -5.04
CA LEU A 39 6.79 -17.56 -4.94
C LEU A 39 8.29 -17.81 -4.86
N GLU A 40 9.07 -17.09 -5.65
CA GLU A 40 10.53 -17.13 -5.62
C GLU A 40 11.08 -16.84 -4.22
N ARG A 41 10.65 -15.74 -3.59
CA ARG A 41 11.07 -15.38 -2.23
C ARG A 41 10.66 -16.40 -1.17
N LYS A 42 9.50 -17.06 -1.35
CA LYS A 42 9.05 -18.14 -0.46
C LYS A 42 9.94 -19.37 -0.62
N ALA A 43 10.28 -19.73 -1.86
CA ALA A 43 11.15 -20.86 -2.15
C ALA A 43 12.57 -20.63 -1.60
N GLU A 44 13.14 -19.44 -1.81
CA GLU A 44 14.43 -19.04 -1.25
C GLU A 44 14.44 -19.14 0.29
N ALA A 45 13.40 -18.62 0.95
CA ALA A 45 13.27 -18.72 2.40
C ALA A 45 13.19 -20.16 2.90
N MET A 46 12.48 -21.04 2.18
CA MET A 46 12.37 -22.46 2.52
C MET A 46 13.69 -23.22 2.32
N LEU A 47 14.43 -22.94 1.24
CA LEU A 47 15.76 -23.50 1.02
C LEU A 47 16.73 -23.09 2.12
N SER A 48 16.76 -21.80 2.49
CA SER A 48 17.56 -21.30 3.61
C SER A 48 17.19 -22.00 4.94
N LEU A 49 15.91 -22.28 5.19
CA LEU A 49 15.50 -23.02 6.39
C LEU A 49 15.96 -24.48 6.35
N ALA A 50 15.88 -25.13 5.20
CA ALA A 50 16.33 -26.50 5.02
C ALA A 50 17.85 -26.63 5.19
N ASP A 51 18.63 -25.68 4.65
CA ASP A 51 20.08 -25.66 4.85
C ASP A 51 20.48 -25.41 6.31
N LYS A 52 19.79 -24.49 7.01
CA LYS A 52 19.98 -24.32 8.46
C LYS A 52 19.65 -25.60 9.24
N ALA A 53 18.65 -26.37 8.81
CA ALA A 53 18.34 -27.67 9.42
C ALA A 53 19.45 -28.68 9.16
N ARG A 54 19.97 -28.76 7.92
CA ARG A 54 21.12 -29.60 7.55
C ARG A 54 22.32 -29.33 8.45
N VAL A 55 22.76 -28.06 8.55
CA VAL A 55 23.91 -27.64 9.37
C VAL A 55 23.76 -28.04 10.85
N ARG A 56 22.53 -28.00 11.39
CA ARG A 56 22.29 -28.43 12.78
C ARG A 56 22.47 -29.93 12.99
N VAL A 57 22.03 -30.74 12.03
CA VAL A 57 22.23 -32.20 12.10
C VAL A 57 23.70 -32.53 11.92
N GLU A 58 24.36 -31.87 10.98
CA GLU A 58 25.80 -32.00 10.72
C GLU A 58 26.63 -31.69 11.97
N ALA A 59 26.42 -30.53 12.61
CA ALA A 59 27.14 -30.16 13.82
C ALA A 59 26.93 -31.15 14.99
N LEU A 60 25.71 -31.70 15.12
CA LEU A 60 25.44 -32.72 16.14
C LEU A 60 26.15 -34.04 15.80
N SER A 61 26.13 -34.44 14.53
CA SER A 61 26.83 -35.62 14.04
C SER A 61 28.33 -35.50 14.28
N ASP A 62 28.93 -34.37 13.93
CA ASP A 62 30.35 -34.06 14.14
C ASP A 62 30.73 -34.14 15.61
N THR A 63 29.88 -33.64 16.50
CA THR A 63 30.09 -33.73 17.96
C THR A 63 30.11 -35.18 18.44
N VAL A 64 29.23 -36.03 17.89
CA VAL A 64 29.20 -37.46 18.21
C VAL A 64 30.41 -38.18 17.64
N LEU A 65 30.78 -37.91 16.39
CA LEU A 65 31.92 -38.54 15.70
C LEU A 65 33.26 -38.13 16.30
N ALA A 66 33.39 -36.90 16.81
CA ALA A 66 34.58 -36.43 17.50
C ALA A 66 34.82 -37.11 18.87
N ASN A 67 33.83 -37.86 19.39
CA ASN A 67 33.93 -38.56 20.66
C ASN A 67 34.01 -40.08 20.45
N GLU A 68 35.22 -40.62 20.39
CA GLU A 68 35.48 -42.06 20.16
C GLU A 68 34.74 -42.98 21.14
N THR A 69 34.52 -42.53 22.38
CA THR A 69 33.77 -43.29 23.38
C THR A 69 32.29 -43.40 22.99
N LEU A 70 31.70 -42.30 22.51
CA LEU A 70 30.31 -42.29 22.00
C LEU A 70 30.19 -43.13 20.75
N VAL A 71 31.11 -42.99 19.79
CA VAL A 71 31.10 -43.79 18.56
C VAL A 71 31.09 -45.29 18.87
N THR A 72 31.95 -45.72 19.80
CA THR A 72 32.03 -47.12 20.23
C THR A 72 30.77 -47.59 20.95
N MET A 73 30.17 -46.75 21.81
CA MET A 73 28.94 -47.07 22.55
C MET A 73 27.69 -47.14 21.66
N ILE A 74 27.63 -46.31 20.62
CA ILE A 74 26.51 -46.27 19.68
C ILE A 74 26.52 -47.49 18.76
N GLY A 75 27.71 -47.88 18.29
CA GLY A 75 27.89 -48.92 17.28
C GLY A 75 27.69 -48.39 15.86
N GLU A 76 28.45 -48.97 14.92
CA GLU A 76 28.49 -48.51 13.52
C GLU A 76 27.13 -48.63 12.81
N GLU A 77 26.35 -49.68 13.11
CA GLU A 77 25.06 -49.93 12.46
C GLU A 77 24.05 -48.81 12.73
N ALA A 78 23.94 -48.35 13.97
CA ALA A 78 23.00 -47.29 14.35
C ALA A 78 23.45 -45.91 13.85
N LEU A 79 24.76 -45.65 13.76
CA LEU A 79 25.28 -44.44 13.12
C LEU A 79 25.05 -44.44 11.61
N ASN A 80 25.19 -45.60 10.95
CA ASN A 80 24.93 -45.74 9.52
C ASN A 80 23.48 -45.45 9.17
N GLU A 81 22.50 -45.95 9.94
CA GLU A 81 21.07 -45.67 9.70
C GLU A 81 20.75 -44.16 9.76
N VAL A 82 21.34 -43.46 10.74
CA VAL A 82 21.18 -42.00 10.87
C VAL A 82 21.87 -41.27 9.72
N ASN A 83 23.08 -41.69 9.34
CA ASN A 83 23.83 -41.10 8.24
C ASN A 83 23.11 -41.31 6.89
N GLU A 84 22.53 -42.48 6.64
CA GLU A 84 21.72 -42.74 5.45
C GLU A 84 20.52 -41.80 5.37
N THR A 85 19.81 -41.62 6.50
CA THR A 85 18.67 -40.70 6.60
C THR A 85 19.09 -39.25 6.34
N PHE A 86 20.23 -38.83 6.90
CA PHE A 86 20.78 -37.49 6.68
C PHE A 86 21.18 -37.28 5.21
N ASN A 87 21.88 -38.24 4.62
CA ASN A 87 22.34 -38.19 3.23
C ASN A 87 21.17 -38.17 2.23
N LEU A 88 20.06 -38.86 2.53
CA LEU A 88 18.83 -38.74 1.75
C LEU A 88 18.30 -37.29 1.77
N GLY A 89 18.27 -36.67 2.96
CA GLY A 89 17.88 -35.26 3.10
C GLY A 89 18.78 -34.30 2.31
N VAL A 90 20.09 -34.54 2.27
CA VAL A 90 21.04 -33.74 1.49
C VAL A 90 20.74 -33.85 0.00
N LYS A 91 20.54 -35.06 -0.54
CA LYS A 91 20.19 -35.27 -1.95
C LYS A 91 18.89 -34.55 -2.35
N ILE A 92 17.85 -34.65 -1.52
CA ILE A 92 16.57 -33.99 -1.79
C ILE A 92 16.71 -32.45 -1.71
N LEU A 93 17.57 -31.94 -0.82
CA LEU A 93 17.87 -30.50 -0.78
C LEU A 93 18.63 -30.03 -2.03
N GLU A 94 19.54 -30.83 -2.59
CA GLU A 94 20.17 -30.53 -3.88
C GLU A 94 19.14 -30.49 -5.01
N GLU A 95 18.23 -31.47 -5.08
CA GLU A 95 17.11 -31.47 -6.03
C GLU A 95 16.21 -30.23 -5.86
N ALA A 96 15.96 -29.79 -4.62
CA ALA A 96 15.21 -28.58 -4.33
C ALA A 96 15.90 -27.32 -4.88
N ASN A 97 17.24 -27.25 -4.77
CA ASN A 97 18.02 -26.15 -5.34
C ASN A 97 18.03 -26.18 -6.88
N ILE A 98 18.11 -27.36 -7.50
CA ILE A 98 17.98 -27.52 -8.95
C ILE A 98 16.62 -27.02 -9.42
N ALA A 99 15.53 -27.47 -8.77
CA ALA A 99 14.17 -27.02 -9.09
C ALA A 99 14.00 -25.51 -8.95
N TYR A 100 14.65 -24.89 -7.95
CA TYR A 100 14.63 -23.44 -7.77
C TYR A 100 15.33 -22.72 -8.93
N ASN A 101 16.53 -23.19 -9.32
CA ASN A 101 17.30 -22.61 -10.42
C ASN A 101 16.61 -22.78 -11.78
N ASP A 102 15.80 -23.83 -11.95
CA ASP A 102 14.96 -24.06 -13.13
C ASP A 102 13.66 -23.22 -13.14
N GLY A 103 13.44 -22.37 -12.12
CA GLY A 103 12.23 -21.54 -11.98
C GLY A 103 11.00 -22.30 -11.46
N ASN A 104 11.16 -23.57 -11.07
CA ASN A 104 10.08 -24.37 -10.48
C ASN A 104 9.99 -24.14 -8.96
N TYR A 105 9.56 -22.95 -8.56
CA TYR A 105 9.50 -22.53 -7.15
C TYR A 105 8.57 -23.39 -6.29
N THR A 106 7.45 -23.87 -6.84
CA THR A 106 6.53 -24.77 -6.12
C THR A 106 7.18 -26.13 -5.86
N GLY A 107 7.89 -26.68 -6.86
CA GLY A 107 8.66 -27.91 -6.69
C GLY A 107 9.79 -27.76 -5.67
N ALA A 108 10.52 -26.65 -5.74
CA ALA A 108 11.58 -26.32 -4.78
C ALA A 108 11.06 -26.25 -3.33
N ILE A 109 9.90 -25.62 -3.10
CA ILE A 109 9.28 -25.57 -1.77
C ILE A 109 8.93 -26.98 -1.27
N SER A 110 8.33 -27.80 -2.12
CA SER A 110 7.92 -29.17 -1.75
C SER A 110 9.13 -30.03 -1.37
N LEU A 111 10.17 -30.03 -2.20
CA LEU A 111 11.41 -30.79 -1.97
C LEU A 111 12.16 -30.26 -0.74
N ALA A 112 12.23 -28.93 -0.54
CA ALA A 112 12.84 -28.36 0.66
C ALA A 112 12.11 -28.80 1.95
N MET A 113 10.78 -28.88 1.92
CA MET A 113 9.99 -29.39 3.05
C MET A 113 10.24 -30.88 3.31
N GLU A 114 10.37 -31.68 2.24
CA GLU A 114 10.70 -33.09 2.32
C GLU A 114 12.10 -33.32 2.92
N ALA A 115 13.12 -32.60 2.42
CA ALA A 115 14.47 -32.61 2.96
C ALA A 115 14.50 -32.27 4.47
N MET A 116 13.76 -31.24 4.89
CA MET A 116 13.60 -30.91 6.32
C MET A 116 12.99 -32.05 7.15
N GLY A 117 12.11 -32.86 6.54
CA GLY A 117 11.57 -34.08 7.15
C GLY A 117 12.67 -35.09 7.45
N TYR A 118 13.54 -35.35 6.49
CA TYR A 118 14.70 -36.23 6.64
C TYR A 118 15.70 -35.72 7.69
N PHE A 119 16.06 -34.43 7.65
CA PHE A 119 16.95 -33.84 8.67
C PHE A 119 16.35 -33.95 10.08
N ARG A 120 15.05 -33.72 10.23
CA ARG A 120 14.36 -33.91 11.51
C ARG A 120 14.43 -35.36 11.98
N ASN A 121 14.28 -36.32 11.09
CA ASN A 121 14.34 -37.74 11.42
C ASN A 121 15.76 -38.17 11.80
N ALA A 122 16.77 -37.74 11.06
CA ALA A 122 18.17 -37.98 11.39
C ALA A 122 18.52 -37.39 12.77
N TYR A 123 18.13 -36.14 13.03
CA TYR A 123 18.33 -35.50 14.35
C TYR A 123 17.68 -36.31 15.47
N ARG A 124 16.41 -36.74 15.28
CA ARG A 124 15.69 -37.56 16.27
C ARG A 124 16.34 -38.92 16.46
N GLY A 125 16.79 -39.57 15.40
CA GLY A 125 17.49 -40.86 15.44
C GLY A 125 18.74 -40.76 16.29
N LEU A 126 19.64 -39.84 15.95
CA LEU A 126 20.88 -39.61 16.69
C LEU A 126 20.60 -39.28 18.15
N ASN A 127 19.65 -38.38 18.40
CA ASN A 127 19.29 -37.99 19.76
C ASN A 127 18.73 -39.20 20.53
N ASN A 128 17.83 -40.00 19.95
CA ASN A 128 17.26 -41.18 20.61
C ASN A 128 18.32 -42.21 21.00
N ILE A 129 19.32 -42.42 20.15
CA ILE A 129 20.47 -43.29 20.44
C ILE A 129 21.22 -42.75 21.67
N LEU A 130 21.62 -41.47 21.66
CA LEU A 130 22.29 -40.82 22.80
C LEU A 130 21.48 -40.94 24.10
N CYS A 131 20.14 -41.01 24.00
CA CYS A 131 19.23 -41.21 25.14
C CYS A 131 19.44 -42.55 25.81
N LYS A 132 19.44 -43.59 24.97
CA LYS A 132 19.49 -44.98 25.43
C LYS A 132 20.82 -45.27 26.12
N LEU A 133 21.88 -44.57 25.72
CA LEU A 133 23.23 -44.70 26.26
C LEU A 133 23.44 -43.93 27.58
N GLY A 134 22.44 -43.19 28.08
CA GLY A 134 22.58 -42.46 29.34
C GLY A 134 23.61 -41.34 29.32
N VAL A 135 24.07 -40.95 28.12
CA VAL A 135 24.97 -39.82 27.89
C VAL A 135 24.20 -38.56 28.23
N LEU A 136 24.29 -38.11 29.49
CA LEU A 136 23.61 -36.99 30.16
C LEU A 136 22.87 -36.05 29.19
N LYS A 137 21.71 -36.52 28.76
CA LYS A 137 21.07 -36.02 27.55
C LYS A 137 20.23 -34.78 27.78
N ASP A 138 19.87 -34.52 29.03
CA ASP A 138 18.75 -33.64 29.31
C ASP A 138 19.13 -32.21 29.66
N GLU A 139 20.39 -31.90 29.96
CA GLU A 139 20.76 -30.54 30.37
C GLU A 139 21.58 -29.80 29.31
N VAL A 140 22.59 -30.45 28.72
CA VAL A 140 23.48 -29.80 27.73
C VAL A 140 22.75 -29.56 26.39
N ILE A 141 22.08 -30.59 25.85
CA ILE A 141 21.36 -30.48 24.57
C ILE A 141 20.08 -29.64 24.72
N LYS A 142 19.33 -29.80 25.82
CA LYS A 142 18.16 -28.94 26.10
C LYS A 142 18.60 -27.50 26.36
N GLY A 143 19.74 -27.28 27.02
CA GLY A 143 20.30 -25.96 27.23
C GLY A 143 20.62 -25.25 25.91
N GLN A 144 21.32 -25.92 25.00
CA GLN A 144 21.60 -25.36 23.67
C GLN A 144 20.31 -25.04 22.90
N GLY A 145 19.33 -25.95 22.92
CA GLY A 145 18.03 -25.75 22.28
C GLY A 145 17.24 -24.56 22.86
N LEU A 146 17.32 -24.34 24.17
CA LEU A 146 16.69 -23.20 24.84
C LEU A 146 17.38 -21.88 24.52
N LEU A 147 18.72 -21.85 24.44
CA LEU A 147 19.45 -20.65 24.01
C LEU A 147 19.08 -20.26 22.57
N ILE A 148 19.02 -21.23 21.66
CA ILE A 148 18.54 -21.01 20.29
C ILE A 148 17.11 -20.48 20.30
N ALA A 149 16.22 -21.05 21.12
CA ALA A 149 14.84 -20.61 21.22
C ALA A 149 14.70 -19.17 21.75
N ILE A 150 15.54 -18.78 22.72
CA ILE A 150 15.64 -17.41 23.24
C ILE A 150 16.07 -16.47 22.12
N GLN A 151 17.12 -16.81 21.38
CA GLN A 151 17.59 -15.97 20.27
C GLN A 151 16.55 -15.80 19.17
N CYS A 152 15.86 -16.89 18.77
CA CYS A 152 14.74 -16.83 17.85
C CYS A 152 13.60 -15.94 18.38
N ALA A 153 13.30 -16.00 19.67
CA ALA A 153 12.27 -15.17 20.28
C ALA A 153 12.66 -13.67 20.28
N LEU A 154 13.94 -13.35 20.52
CA LEU A 154 14.48 -11.99 20.42
C LEU A 154 14.41 -11.44 18.99
N GLU A 155 14.81 -12.21 17.99
CA GLU A 155 14.66 -11.85 16.58
C GLU A 155 13.20 -11.62 16.21
N ARG A 156 12.30 -12.48 16.70
CA ARG A 156 10.86 -12.32 16.51
C ARG A 156 10.35 -11.03 17.14
N ILE A 157 10.76 -10.68 18.36
CA ILE A 157 10.40 -9.41 19.02
C ILE A 157 10.83 -8.22 18.16
N GLU A 158 12.08 -8.24 17.66
CA GLU A 158 12.61 -7.17 16.81
C GLU A 158 11.79 -6.99 15.53
N ASN A 159 11.45 -8.09 14.86
CA ASN A 159 10.62 -8.06 13.65
C ASN A 159 9.19 -7.57 13.94
N ILE A 160 8.63 -7.93 15.09
CA ILE A 160 7.31 -7.46 15.53
C ILE A 160 7.37 -5.95 15.81
N ASN A 161 8.37 -5.45 16.54
CA ASN A 161 8.54 -4.03 16.82
C ASN A 161 8.59 -3.19 15.54
N LYS A 162 9.42 -3.58 14.57
CA LYS A 162 9.48 -2.91 13.25
C LYS A 162 8.12 -2.88 12.55
N THR A 163 7.33 -3.94 12.71
CA THR A 163 5.98 -4.02 12.13
C THR A 163 5.02 -3.08 12.86
N PHE A 164 5.10 -3.03 14.19
CA PHE A 164 4.26 -2.15 15.01
C PHE A 164 4.56 -0.68 14.71
N GLU A 165 5.83 -0.29 14.62
CA GLU A 165 6.26 1.06 14.24
C GLU A 165 5.71 1.46 12.87
N ARG A 166 5.87 0.60 11.85
CA ARG A 166 5.30 0.85 10.51
C ARG A 166 3.78 1.03 10.53
N ILE A 167 3.08 0.31 11.39
CA ILE A 167 1.62 0.48 11.57
C ILE A 167 1.34 1.82 12.23
N ALA A 168 2.03 2.15 13.32
CA ALA A 168 1.88 3.40 14.03
C ALA A 168 2.12 4.61 13.11
N ASP A 169 3.21 4.61 12.34
CA ASP A 169 3.55 5.69 11.41
C ASP A 169 2.47 5.92 10.35
N LYS A 170 1.93 4.84 9.78
CA LYS A 170 0.93 4.92 8.70
C LYS A 170 -0.47 5.28 9.19
N THR A 171 -0.81 4.92 10.42
CA THR A 171 -2.19 4.96 10.92
C THR A 171 -2.41 5.91 12.09
N GLY A 172 -1.34 6.39 12.72
CA GLY A 172 -1.38 7.18 13.95
C GLY A 172 -2.03 6.40 15.10
N ILE A 173 -1.82 5.09 15.16
CA ILE A 173 -2.24 4.23 16.27
C ILE A 173 -1.19 4.32 17.37
N ASP A 174 -1.64 4.52 18.60
CA ASP A 174 -0.77 4.44 19.77
C ASP A 174 -0.40 2.98 20.06
N ILE A 175 0.89 2.68 20.00
CA ILE A 175 1.47 1.35 20.25
C ILE A 175 2.26 1.31 21.56
N THR A 176 2.18 2.34 22.41
CA THR A 176 3.03 2.48 23.61
C THR A 176 2.91 1.26 24.53
N ASN A 177 1.68 0.84 24.86
CA ASN A 177 1.44 -0.32 25.74
C ASN A 177 1.92 -1.64 25.11
N ALA A 178 1.66 -1.82 23.82
CA ALA A 178 2.07 -3.02 23.10
C ALA A 178 3.61 -3.12 23.00
N SER A 179 4.28 -2.00 22.75
CA SER A 179 5.74 -1.90 22.69
C SER A 179 6.38 -2.09 24.06
N ALA A 180 5.76 -1.55 25.12
CA ALA A 180 6.21 -1.77 26.49
C ALA A 180 6.21 -3.28 26.86
N LYS A 181 5.18 -4.03 26.43
CA LYS A 181 5.12 -5.49 26.62
C LYS A 181 6.20 -6.25 25.85
N LEU A 182 6.54 -5.81 24.65
CA LEU A 182 7.64 -6.40 23.87
C LEU A 182 9.02 -6.09 24.49
N ASN A 183 9.20 -4.90 25.05
CA ASN A 183 10.41 -4.55 25.80
C ASN A 183 10.51 -5.37 27.10
N GLU A 184 9.40 -5.57 27.81
CA GLU A 184 9.34 -6.47 28.97
C GLU A 184 9.73 -7.90 28.59
N ALA A 185 9.19 -8.43 27.47
CA ALA A 185 9.54 -9.76 26.96
C ALA A 185 11.03 -9.87 26.61
N ARG A 186 11.61 -8.82 26.01
CA ARG A 186 13.06 -8.76 25.71
C ARG A 186 13.90 -8.82 26.98
N ASN A 187 13.50 -8.10 28.02
CA ASN A 187 14.22 -8.08 29.30
C ASN A 187 14.17 -9.45 30.01
N VAL A 188 13.06 -10.18 29.89
CA VAL A 188 12.94 -11.57 30.38
C VAL A 188 13.89 -12.51 29.64
N LEU A 189 14.13 -12.29 28.35
CA LEU A 189 14.98 -13.10 27.48
C LEU A 189 16.48 -12.73 27.57
N ASN A 190 17.00 -12.53 28.79
CA ASN A 190 18.42 -12.23 28.99
C ASN A 190 19.29 -13.48 28.73
N VAL A 191 20.07 -13.44 27.63
CA VAL A 191 20.91 -14.57 27.18
C VAL A 191 21.97 -14.94 28.20
N SER A 192 22.71 -13.96 28.74
CA SER A 192 23.75 -14.22 29.74
C SER A 192 23.18 -14.88 31.00
N ARG A 193 22.00 -14.44 31.45
CA ARG A 193 21.31 -15.07 32.57
C ARG A 193 20.85 -16.49 32.25
N ALA A 194 20.40 -16.74 31.04
CA ALA A 194 20.03 -18.08 30.59
C ALA A 194 21.26 -19.01 30.54
N GLU A 195 22.40 -18.53 30.05
CA GLU A 195 23.68 -19.28 30.05
C GLU A 195 24.10 -19.67 31.47
N GLU A 196 24.09 -18.73 32.42
CA GLU A 196 24.37 -19.01 33.84
C GLU A 196 23.44 -20.09 34.42
N LEU A 197 22.14 -19.97 34.16
CA LEU A 197 21.15 -20.94 34.65
C LEU A 197 21.37 -22.33 34.05
N LEU A 198 21.78 -22.41 32.79
CA LEU A 198 22.10 -23.69 32.13
C LEU A 198 23.40 -24.30 32.65
N GLN A 199 24.43 -23.48 32.89
CA GLN A 199 25.67 -23.94 33.54
C GLN A 199 25.42 -24.50 34.95
N GLN A 200 24.38 -24.00 35.63
CA GLN A 200 23.92 -24.50 36.93
C GLN A 200 22.96 -25.71 36.82
N GLY A 201 22.69 -26.23 35.62
CA GLY A 201 21.73 -27.32 35.39
C GLY A 201 20.25 -26.92 35.49
N ASN A 202 19.94 -25.63 35.66
CA ASN A 202 18.58 -25.14 35.87
C ASN A 202 17.82 -24.89 34.56
N VAL A 203 17.61 -25.95 33.80
CA VAL A 203 16.88 -25.96 32.52
C VAL A 203 15.43 -25.46 32.67
N SER A 204 14.79 -25.79 33.80
CA SER A 204 13.39 -25.42 34.08
C SER A 204 13.20 -23.90 34.18
N ALA A 205 14.14 -23.19 34.84
CA ALA A 205 14.08 -21.74 34.94
C ALA A 205 14.18 -21.06 33.55
N VAL A 206 15.06 -21.56 32.68
CA VAL A 206 15.20 -21.03 31.31
C VAL A 206 13.96 -21.32 30.46
N ALA A 207 13.36 -22.50 30.60
CA ALA A 207 12.08 -22.81 29.96
C ALA A 207 10.96 -21.88 30.45
N HIS A 208 10.93 -21.55 31.75
CA HIS A 208 9.97 -20.60 32.30
C HIS A 208 10.19 -19.17 31.77
N MET A 209 11.44 -18.71 31.65
CA MET A 209 11.76 -17.41 31.02
C MET A 209 11.19 -17.33 29.60
N LEU A 210 11.40 -18.37 28.80
CA LEU A 210 10.89 -18.42 27.43
C LEU A 210 9.35 -18.44 27.39
N ALA A 211 8.71 -19.20 28.28
CA ALA A 211 7.25 -19.24 28.40
C ALA A 211 6.66 -17.87 28.77
N GLU A 212 7.29 -17.18 29.73
CA GLU A 212 6.86 -15.85 30.17
C GLU A 212 7.03 -14.80 29.07
N ALA A 213 8.15 -14.82 28.35
CA ALA A 213 8.35 -13.94 27.19
C ALA A 213 7.30 -14.18 26.09
N ASN A 214 6.95 -15.44 25.82
CA ASN A 214 5.89 -15.79 24.86
C ASN A 214 4.49 -15.28 25.30
N ARG A 215 4.21 -15.33 26.61
CA ARG A 215 2.99 -14.76 27.20
C ARG A 215 2.94 -13.25 26.95
N LEU A 216 4.02 -12.52 27.25
CA LEU A 216 4.12 -11.07 27.04
C LEU A 216 4.01 -10.67 25.57
N ILE A 217 4.60 -11.42 24.64
CA ILE A 217 4.44 -11.20 23.19
C ILE A 217 2.97 -11.35 22.78
N SER A 218 2.28 -12.36 23.31
CA SER A 218 0.85 -12.57 23.04
C SER A 218 -0.02 -11.43 23.58
N GLU A 219 0.33 -10.90 24.76
CA GLU A 219 -0.31 -9.71 25.32
C GLU A 219 -0.08 -8.48 24.45
N ALA A 220 1.14 -8.26 23.95
CA ALA A 220 1.44 -7.15 23.04
C ALA A 220 0.56 -7.18 21.79
N PHE A 221 0.35 -8.34 21.17
CA PHE A 221 -0.57 -8.48 20.04
C PHE A 221 -2.03 -8.18 20.40
N LYS A 222 -2.47 -8.58 21.60
CA LYS A 222 -3.82 -8.30 22.09
C LYS A 222 -4.03 -6.81 22.31
N GLU A 223 -3.05 -6.11 22.86
CA GLU A 223 -3.04 -4.65 23.02
C GLU A 223 -3.12 -3.96 21.65
N LEU A 224 -2.23 -4.32 20.71
CA LEU A 224 -2.26 -3.75 19.36
C LEU A 224 -3.62 -3.98 18.67
N LYS A 225 -4.17 -5.19 18.76
CA LYS A 225 -5.47 -5.51 18.15
C LYS A 225 -6.61 -4.68 18.76
N THR A 226 -6.49 -4.31 20.03
CA THR A 226 -7.47 -3.46 20.72
C THR A 226 -7.34 -2.01 20.23
N ALA A 227 -6.13 -1.46 20.20
CA ALA A 227 -5.85 -0.13 19.68
C ALA A 227 -6.28 0.06 18.21
N ILE A 228 -6.04 -0.95 17.35
CA ILE A 228 -6.50 -0.95 15.95
C ILE A 228 -8.03 -0.84 15.88
N ARG A 229 -8.76 -1.61 16.70
CA ARG A 229 -10.23 -1.59 16.69
C ARG A 229 -10.79 -0.25 17.15
N GLU A 230 -10.21 0.35 18.17
CA GLU A 230 -10.62 1.67 18.67
C GLU A 230 -10.43 2.72 17.58
N LYS A 231 -9.24 2.76 16.95
CA LYS A 231 -8.95 3.69 15.85
C LYS A 231 -9.90 3.49 14.66
N LEU A 232 -10.22 2.25 14.35
CA LEU A 232 -11.16 1.92 13.28
C LEU A 232 -12.59 2.35 13.62
N SER A 233 -13.04 2.16 14.87
CA SER A 233 -14.34 2.65 15.35
C SER A 233 -14.42 4.17 15.24
N GLU A 234 -13.40 4.92 15.66
CA GLU A 234 -13.37 6.38 15.46
C GLU A 234 -13.44 6.77 13.99
N ARG A 235 -12.75 6.03 13.12
CA ARG A 235 -12.77 6.29 11.68
C ARG A 235 -14.17 6.07 11.09
N ILE A 236 -14.91 5.07 11.57
CA ILE A 236 -16.29 4.82 11.17
C ILE A 236 -17.19 5.97 11.62
N GLU A 237 -17.08 6.44 12.86
CA GLU A 237 -17.86 7.59 13.35
C GLU A 237 -17.58 8.86 12.53
N ARG A 238 -16.29 9.19 12.33
CA ARG A 238 -15.90 10.33 11.47
C ARG A 238 -16.43 10.18 10.04
N PHE A 239 -16.48 8.96 9.51
CA PHE A 239 -17.03 8.70 8.19
C PHE A 239 -18.55 8.87 8.17
N LYS A 240 -19.26 8.40 9.21
CA LYS A 240 -20.71 8.60 9.39
C LYS A 240 -21.08 10.09 9.44
N GLU A 241 -20.34 10.90 10.19
CA GLU A 241 -20.50 12.35 10.22
C GLU A 241 -20.27 13.01 8.85
N LYS A 242 -19.23 12.57 8.11
CA LYS A 242 -18.96 13.04 6.75
C LYS A 242 -20.09 12.68 5.80
N MET A 243 -20.67 11.49 5.91
CA MET A 243 -21.84 11.10 5.12
C MET A 243 -23.05 11.97 5.46
N GLY A 244 -23.30 12.27 6.73
CA GLY A 244 -24.37 13.19 7.14
C GLY A 244 -24.24 14.56 6.48
N ARG A 245 -23.05 15.16 6.51
CA ARG A 245 -22.79 16.44 5.81
C ARG A 245 -22.92 16.32 4.29
N LEU A 246 -22.54 15.18 3.72
CA LEU A 246 -22.67 14.97 2.29
C LEU A 246 -24.14 14.82 1.88
N ARG A 247 -24.97 14.16 2.70
CA ARG A 247 -26.41 14.06 2.50
C ARG A 247 -27.07 15.43 2.40
N GLU A 248 -26.78 16.33 3.33
CA GLU A 248 -27.37 17.67 3.31
C GLU A 248 -26.91 18.47 2.08
N ARG A 249 -25.61 18.43 1.74
CA ARG A 249 -25.11 19.08 0.51
C ARG A 249 -25.74 18.55 -0.77
N VAL A 250 -25.99 17.24 -0.83
CA VAL A 250 -26.66 16.60 -1.99
C VAL A 250 -28.09 17.12 -2.10
N LYS A 251 -28.83 17.17 -0.99
CA LYS A 251 -30.20 17.69 -0.95
C LYS A 251 -30.29 19.16 -1.36
N GLU A 252 -29.40 20.00 -0.82
CA GLU A 252 -29.30 21.42 -1.17
C GLU A 252 -29.09 21.58 -2.67
N LYS A 253 -28.10 20.88 -3.25
CA LYS A 253 -27.80 20.94 -4.68
C LYS A 253 -28.94 20.43 -5.56
N LEU A 254 -29.58 19.32 -5.21
CA LEU A 254 -30.75 18.82 -5.96
C LEU A 254 -31.88 19.85 -5.96
N SER A 255 -32.10 20.52 -4.83
CA SER A 255 -33.10 21.59 -4.69
C SER A 255 -32.74 22.82 -5.53
N GLU A 256 -31.49 23.29 -5.49
CA GLU A 256 -30.97 24.38 -6.33
C GLU A 256 -31.14 24.10 -7.83
N MET A 257 -30.95 22.83 -8.20
CA MET A 257 -31.07 22.39 -9.58
C MET A 257 -32.52 22.10 -9.99
N ASN A 258 -33.48 22.14 -9.06
CA ASN A 258 -34.86 21.71 -9.28
C ASN A 258 -34.94 20.29 -9.90
N ILE A 259 -34.04 19.39 -9.46
CA ILE A 259 -34.02 17.98 -9.85
C ILE A 259 -34.82 17.19 -8.82
N ASP A 260 -35.71 16.32 -9.29
CA ASP A 260 -36.44 15.42 -8.41
C ASP A 260 -35.49 14.40 -7.75
N GLU A 261 -35.54 14.33 -6.42
CA GLU A 261 -34.66 13.46 -5.64
C GLU A 261 -34.92 11.98 -5.93
N ARG A 262 -36.17 11.58 -6.27
CA ARG A 262 -36.46 10.18 -6.59
C ARG A 262 -35.86 9.80 -7.93
N GLU A 263 -36.08 10.62 -8.95
CA GLU A 263 -35.48 10.42 -10.28
C GLU A 263 -33.96 10.32 -10.21
N PHE A 264 -33.32 11.17 -9.40
CA PHE A 264 -31.87 11.14 -9.23
C PHE A 264 -31.38 9.81 -8.65
N PHE A 265 -32.02 9.30 -7.59
CA PHE A 265 -31.58 8.09 -6.89
C PHE A 265 -32.06 6.77 -7.54
N GLU A 266 -33.05 6.81 -8.43
CA GLU A 266 -33.60 5.63 -9.12
C GLU A 266 -32.54 4.89 -9.95
N ARG A 267 -31.57 5.61 -10.53
CA ARG A 267 -30.45 5.01 -11.29
C ARG A 267 -29.60 4.03 -10.48
N TRP A 268 -29.58 4.18 -9.15
CA TRP A 268 -28.90 3.26 -8.24
C TRP A 268 -29.85 2.21 -7.62
N ASN A 269 -31.07 2.06 -8.16
CA ASN A 269 -32.15 1.21 -7.65
C ASN A 269 -32.61 1.57 -6.23
N PHE A 270 -32.69 2.87 -5.92
CA PHE A 270 -33.24 3.37 -4.66
C PHE A 270 -34.50 4.17 -4.91
N THR A 271 -35.51 3.99 -4.05
CA THR A 271 -36.81 4.66 -4.19
C THR A 271 -36.75 6.16 -3.90
N ASN A 272 -35.80 6.57 -3.07
CA ASN A 272 -35.52 7.96 -2.71
C ASN A 272 -34.14 8.03 -2.02
N ALA A 273 -33.68 9.24 -1.73
CA ALA A 273 -32.41 9.41 -1.04
C ALA A 273 -32.41 8.83 0.37
N GLU A 274 -33.51 8.92 1.11
CA GLU A 274 -33.57 8.42 2.48
C GLU A 274 -33.28 6.92 2.54
N ASP A 275 -33.81 6.14 1.61
CA ASP A 275 -33.49 4.72 1.46
C ASP A 275 -32.00 4.49 1.13
N PHE A 276 -31.44 5.28 0.21
CA PHE A 276 -30.01 5.24 -0.11
C PHE A 276 -29.13 5.45 1.13
N TRP A 277 -29.40 6.52 1.87
CA TRP A 277 -28.61 6.90 3.06
C TRP A 277 -28.79 5.90 4.20
N ARG A 278 -30.02 5.44 4.44
CA ARG A 278 -30.31 4.40 5.43
C ARG A 278 -29.50 3.15 5.14
N LYS A 279 -29.48 2.68 3.89
CA LYS A 279 -28.75 1.46 3.51
C LYS A 279 -27.24 1.61 3.66
N GLN A 280 -26.69 2.81 3.41
CA GLN A 280 -25.26 3.07 3.69
C GLN A 280 -24.96 3.05 5.19
N ILE A 281 -25.83 3.66 6.01
CA ILE A 281 -25.69 3.67 7.48
C ILE A 281 -25.80 2.25 8.05
N GLU A 282 -26.75 1.43 7.58
CA GLU A 282 -26.88 0.03 7.98
C GLU A 282 -25.61 -0.78 7.71
N VAL A 283 -24.93 -0.54 6.59
CA VAL A 283 -23.63 -1.18 6.32
C VAL A 283 -22.60 -0.74 7.36
N LEU A 284 -22.50 0.56 7.68
CA LEU A 284 -21.57 1.05 8.71
C LEU A 284 -21.85 0.48 10.09
N GLU A 285 -23.12 0.42 10.50
CA GLU A 285 -23.50 -0.13 11.81
C GLU A 285 -23.22 -1.63 11.90
N ARG A 286 -23.43 -2.39 10.81
CA ARG A 286 -23.02 -3.81 10.77
C ARG A 286 -21.51 -3.98 10.91
N VAL A 287 -20.72 -3.15 10.24
CA VAL A 287 -19.26 -3.17 10.37
C VAL A 287 -18.84 -2.83 11.80
N ARG A 288 -19.46 -1.81 12.40
CA ARG A 288 -19.22 -1.41 13.79
C ARG A 288 -19.56 -2.52 14.78
N GLU A 289 -20.71 -3.17 14.62
CA GLU A 289 -21.13 -4.24 15.51
C GLU A 289 -20.19 -5.45 15.41
N ARG A 290 -19.70 -5.78 14.22
CA ARG A 290 -18.66 -6.82 14.06
C ARG A 290 -17.38 -6.46 14.81
N LEU A 291 -16.95 -5.19 14.78
CA LEU A 291 -15.80 -4.72 15.56
C LEU A 291 -16.01 -4.88 17.07
N ARG A 292 -17.20 -4.46 17.55
CA ARG A 292 -17.59 -4.59 18.96
C ARG A 292 -17.58 -6.05 19.41
N LEU A 293 -18.11 -6.95 18.58
CA LEU A 293 -18.14 -8.40 18.83
C LEU A 293 -16.81 -9.10 18.53
N ARG A 294 -15.74 -8.35 18.22
CA ARG A 294 -14.39 -8.86 17.92
C ARG A 294 -14.33 -9.82 16.72
N ARG A 295 -15.33 -9.79 15.85
CA ARG A 295 -15.40 -10.57 14.61
C ARG A 295 -14.58 -9.91 13.51
N GLU A 296 -14.31 -10.67 12.45
CA GLU A 296 -13.64 -10.13 11.28
C GLU A 296 -14.52 -9.10 10.57
N VAL A 297 -13.87 -8.03 10.10
CA VAL A 297 -14.50 -6.99 9.30
C VAL A 297 -14.14 -7.20 7.85
N ASN A 298 -15.15 -7.21 6.99
CA ASN A 298 -14.94 -7.28 5.56
C ASN A 298 -14.70 -5.86 5.02
N ALA A 299 -13.47 -5.57 4.58
CA ALA A 299 -13.09 -4.28 4.03
C ALA A 299 -13.94 -3.88 2.80
N THR A 300 -14.42 -4.87 2.03
CA THR A 300 -15.22 -4.64 0.82
C THR A 300 -16.55 -3.93 1.12
N GLU A 301 -17.14 -4.16 2.30
CA GLU A 301 -18.39 -3.49 2.69
C GLU A 301 -18.18 -1.97 2.81
N MET A 302 -17.06 -1.53 3.40
CA MET A 302 -16.71 -0.12 3.52
C MET A 302 -16.32 0.50 2.17
N GLU A 303 -15.65 -0.26 1.31
CA GLU A 303 -15.29 0.20 -0.04
C GLU A 303 -16.52 0.42 -0.91
N ILE A 304 -17.53 -0.45 -0.81
CA ILE A 304 -18.80 -0.31 -1.53
C ILE A 304 -19.50 1.00 -1.13
N VAL A 305 -19.58 1.29 0.17
CA VAL A 305 -20.17 2.55 0.67
C VAL A 305 -19.37 3.73 0.14
N GLY A 306 -18.04 3.71 0.30
CA GLY A 306 -17.17 4.79 -0.16
C GLY A 306 -17.25 5.03 -1.67
N ARG A 307 -17.38 3.98 -2.47
CA ARG A 307 -17.54 4.06 -3.93
C ARG A 307 -18.86 4.71 -4.31
N ARG A 308 -19.98 4.21 -3.79
CA ARG A 308 -21.32 4.79 -4.04
C ARG A 308 -21.36 6.26 -3.66
N MET A 309 -20.70 6.63 -2.56
CA MET A 309 -20.65 8.03 -2.16
C MET A 309 -19.94 8.93 -3.16
N ARG A 310 -18.85 8.46 -3.77
CA ARG A 310 -18.13 9.20 -4.80
C ARG A 310 -18.95 9.29 -6.09
N GLU A 311 -19.64 8.23 -6.47
CA GLU A 311 -20.51 8.20 -7.65
C GLU A 311 -21.62 9.25 -7.56
N VAL A 312 -22.29 9.35 -6.41
CA VAL A 312 -23.32 10.38 -6.17
C VAL A 312 -22.74 11.79 -6.30
N CYS A 313 -21.55 12.05 -5.73
CA CYS A 313 -20.91 13.36 -5.85
C CYS A 313 -20.55 13.69 -7.29
N LEU A 314 -19.96 12.73 -8.01
CA LEU A 314 -19.51 12.91 -9.38
C LEU A 314 -20.69 13.18 -10.32
N GLU A 315 -21.79 12.45 -10.18
CA GLU A 315 -22.98 12.67 -10.99
C GLU A 315 -23.58 14.07 -10.78
N LEU A 316 -23.65 14.55 -9.53
CA LEU A 316 -24.08 15.92 -9.25
C LEU A 316 -23.15 16.95 -9.90
N GLU A 317 -21.84 16.74 -9.83
CA GLU A 317 -20.86 17.63 -10.47
C GLU A 317 -21.00 17.64 -11.99
N LEU A 318 -21.26 16.49 -12.61
CA LEU A 318 -21.51 16.40 -14.06
C LEU A 318 -22.77 17.16 -14.46
N ARG A 319 -23.89 16.94 -13.76
CA ARG A 319 -25.14 17.66 -14.06
C ARG A 319 -25.05 19.17 -13.83
N LEU A 320 -24.27 19.61 -12.83
CA LEU A 320 -23.99 21.03 -12.64
C LEU A 320 -23.25 21.63 -13.85
N ARG A 321 -22.24 20.91 -14.36
CA ARG A 321 -21.49 21.33 -15.56
C ARG A 321 -22.33 21.30 -16.84
N GLU A 322 -23.27 20.39 -16.97
CA GLU A 322 -24.19 20.33 -18.12
C GLU A 322 -25.18 21.51 -18.13
N ARG A 323 -25.55 22.02 -16.95
CA ARG A 323 -26.44 23.18 -16.82
C ARG A 323 -25.70 24.50 -17.01
N GLU A 324 -24.46 24.56 -16.55
CA GLU A 324 -23.51 25.62 -16.88
C GLU A 324 -22.96 25.39 -18.29
N GLU A 325 -23.77 25.65 -19.34
CA GLU A 325 -23.21 25.75 -20.70
C GLU A 325 -21.99 26.70 -20.64
N GLU A 326 -20.78 26.16 -20.77
CA GLU A 326 -19.54 26.93 -20.82
C GLU A 326 -19.59 27.80 -22.09
N LYS A 327 -20.15 29.01 -21.99
CA LYS A 327 -20.19 29.97 -23.09
C LYS A 327 -18.91 30.79 -23.04
N VAL A 328 -17.89 30.33 -23.75
CA VAL A 328 -16.75 31.17 -24.10
C VAL A 328 -17.26 32.24 -25.06
N LYS A 329 -17.42 33.47 -24.54
CA LYS A 329 -17.76 34.65 -25.35
C LYS A 329 -16.66 35.69 -25.17
N ILE A 330 -15.83 35.87 -26.17
CA ILE A 330 -14.80 36.91 -26.18
C ILE A 330 -15.26 38.05 -27.10
N GLU A 331 -15.23 39.27 -26.58
CA GLU A 331 -15.49 40.49 -27.35
C GLU A 331 -14.13 41.17 -27.60
N VAL A 332 -13.90 41.61 -28.84
CA VAL A 332 -12.65 42.26 -29.26
C VAL A 332 -13.00 43.60 -29.86
N ASP A 333 -12.33 44.64 -29.40
CA ASP A 333 -12.44 46.00 -29.92
C ASP A 333 -11.06 46.49 -30.39
N VAL A 334 -11.02 47.16 -31.53
CA VAL A 334 -9.77 47.58 -32.19
C VAL A 334 -9.82 49.08 -32.50
N GLU A 335 -9.07 49.86 -31.73
CA GLU A 335 -8.89 51.29 -31.93
C GLU A 335 -7.59 51.56 -32.71
N LYS A 336 -7.71 52.24 -33.86
CA LYS A 336 -6.59 52.53 -34.77
C LYS A 336 -6.05 53.95 -34.54
N ILE A 337 -4.76 54.06 -34.25
CA ILE A 337 -4.05 55.33 -34.12
C ILE A 337 -2.97 55.39 -35.21
N VAL A 338 -3.13 56.27 -36.20
CA VAL A 338 -2.17 56.46 -37.30
C VAL A 338 -1.24 57.61 -36.97
N GLU A 339 0.06 57.32 -36.86
CA GLU A 339 1.10 58.33 -36.70
C GLU A 339 1.87 58.48 -38.02
N VAL A 340 1.63 59.58 -38.73
CA VAL A 340 2.36 59.91 -39.96
C VAL A 340 3.60 60.71 -39.59
N SER A 341 4.78 60.11 -39.77
CA SER A 341 6.07 60.81 -39.60
C SER A 341 6.59 61.27 -40.96
N VAL A 342 6.81 62.58 -41.12
CA VAL A 342 7.29 63.18 -42.37
C VAL A 342 8.70 62.66 -42.68
N GLY A 343 8.85 61.92 -43.78
CA GLY A 343 10.14 61.38 -44.26
C GLY A 343 10.41 59.90 -43.97
N ARG A 344 9.51 59.17 -43.32
CA ARG A 344 9.58 57.69 -43.13
C ARG A 344 8.22 57.03 -43.45
N LYS A 345 8.21 55.71 -43.66
CA LYS A 345 6.97 54.93 -43.87
C LYS A 345 6.00 55.17 -42.70
N ALA A 346 4.69 55.28 -42.98
CA ALA A 346 3.67 55.45 -41.96
C ALA A 346 3.74 54.33 -40.91
N THR A 347 3.60 54.69 -39.63
CA THR A 347 3.52 53.71 -38.54
C THR A 347 2.09 53.68 -38.03
N VAL A 348 1.50 52.50 -37.96
CA VAL A 348 0.16 52.32 -37.42
C VAL A 348 0.28 51.67 -36.06
N THR A 349 -0.29 52.31 -35.03
CA THR A 349 -0.42 51.72 -33.70
C THR A 349 -1.86 51.25 -33.52
N LEU A 350 -2.04 49.96 -33.27
CA LEU A 350 -3.33 49.37 -32.90
C LEU A 350 -3.41 49.30 -31.38
N LYS A 351 -4.50 49.79 -30.81
CA LYS A 351 -4.87 49.56 -29.41
C LYS A 351 -6.01 48.54 -29.42
N ILE A 352 -5.72 47.34 -28.95
CA ILE A 352 -6.63 46.19 -28.98
C ILE A 352 -7.11 45.93 -27.56
N THR A 353 -8.42 45.90 -27.37
CA THR A 353 -9.06 45.54 -26.10
C THR A 353 -9.74 44.19 -26.25
N VAL A 354 -9.36 43.23 -25.40
CA VAL A 354 -9.96 41.89 -25.35
C VAL A 354 -10.74 41.78 -24.05
N LYS A 355 -12.05 41.56 -24.15
CA LYS A 355 -12.93 41.41 -22.99
C LYS A 355 -13.51 40.00 -22.94
N ASN A 356 -13.43 39.37 -21.77
CA ASN A 356 -14.13 38.12 -21.54
C ASN A 356 -15.57 38.39 -21.13
N ALA A 357 -16.50 38.29 -22.07
CA ALA A 357 -17.94 38.41 -21.85
C ALA A 357 -18.61 37.06 -21.52
N GLY A 358 -17.82 35.97 -21.44
CA GLY A 358 -18.26 34.64 -21.08
C GLY A 358 -18.31 34.40 -19.57
N ASN A 359 -18.75 33.21 -19.18
CA ASN A 359 -18.85 32.77 -17.78
C ASN A 359 -17.66 31.91 -17.32
N VAL A 360 -16.69 31.63 -18.20
CA VAL A 360 -15.50 30.80 -17.91
C VAL A 360 -14.21 31.61 -18.02
N THR A 361 -13.20 31.22 -17.25
CA THR A 361 -11.86 31.82 -17.38
C THR A 361 -11.18 31.32 -18.65
N VAL A 362 -10.69 32.24 -19.47
CA VAL A 362 -10.08 31.92 -20.77
C VAL A 362 -8.56 32.02 -20.68
N THR A 363 -7.86 30.99 -21.14
CA THR A 363 -6.38 30.90 -21.12
C THR A 363 -5.82 31.10 -22.52
N PHE A 364 -4.85 31.99 -22.67
CA PHE A 364 -4.24 32.32 -23.96
C PHE A 364 -2.81 31.79 -24.06
N PRO A 365 -2.46 31.04 -25.12
CA PRO A 365 -1.11 30.53 -25.30
C PRO A 365 -0.18 31.59 -25.90
N ASN A 366 0.94 31.86 -25.22
CA ASN A 366 2.20 32.41 -25.74
C ASN A 366 2.14 33.68 -26.63
N SER A 367 1.08 34.48 -26.54
CA SER A 367 1.01 35.84 -27.07
C SER A 367 0.06 36.63 -26.17
N ALA A 368 0.21 37.95 -26.12
CA ALA A 368 -0.70 38.79 -25.33
C ALA A 368 -2.14 38.55 -25.80
N PHE A 369 -2.91 37.82 -25.00
CA PHE A 369 -4.28 37.39 -25.30
C PHE A 369 -4.45 36.59 -26.59
N GLY A 370 -3.45 35.82 -27.05
CA GLY A 370 -3.65 34.94 -28.21
C GLY A 370 -3.81 35.70 -29.54
N ILE A 371 -3.39 36.97 -29.59
CA ILE A 371 -3.63 37.87 -30.72
C ILE A 371 -2.73 37.54 -31.90
N MET A 372 -3.34 37.45 -33.08
CA MET A 372 -2.69 37.45 -34.37
C MET A 372 -3.31 38.51 -35.26
N ILE A 373 -2.50 39.15 -36.10
CA ILE A 373 -2.95 40.08 -37.12
C ILE A 373 -2.76 39.37 -38.44
N GLU A 374 -3.83 39.30 -39.21
CA GLU A 374 -3.86 38.73 -40.55
C GLU A 374 -4.17 39.82 -41.57
N ARG A 375 -3.70 39.66 -42.80
CA ARG A 375 -3.94 40.56 -43.92
C ARG A 375 -4.61 39.79 -45.05
N GLU A 376 -5.57 40.42 -45.71
CA GLU A 376 -6.19 39.84 -46.89
C GLU A 376 -5.31 40.02 -48.13
N ARG A 377 -4.99 38.90 -48.81
CA ARG A 377 -4.32 38.86 -50.10
C ARG A 377 -5.00 37.83 -50.99
N ASN A 378 -5.44 38.25 -52.18
CA ASN A 378 -6.09 37.37 -53.16
C ASN A 378 -7.30 36.58 -52.58
N GLY A 379 -8.11 37.22 -51.73
CA GLY A 379 -9.27 36.61 -51.08
C GLY A 379 -8.92 35.58 -49.99
N ARG A 380 -7.66 35.55 -49.51
CA ARG A 380 -7.20 34.71 -48.41
C ARG A 380 -6.59 35.55 -47.31
N TRP A 381 -6.80 35.14 -46.06
CA TRP A 381 -6.20 35.76 -44.89
C TRP A 381 -4.84 35.12 -44.61
N GLU A 382 -3.78 35.92 -44.69
CA GLU A 382 -2.41 35.51 -44.43
C GLU A 382 -1.91 36.13 -43.13
N PHE A 383 -1.10 35.38 -42.37
CA PHE A 383 -0.46 35.91 -41.16
C PHE A 383 0.40 37.13 -41.49
N TYR A 384 0.19 38.22 -40.76
CA TYR A 384 0.94 39.47 -40.93
C TYR A 384 1.85 39.75 -39.73
N ALA A 385 1.31 39.75 -38.52
CA ALA A 385 2.07 40.04 -37.31
C ALA A 385 1.44 39.41 -36.06
N SER A 386 2.23 39.24 -35.01
CA SER A 386 1.74 38.91 -33.67
C SER A 386 2.63 39.62 -32.65
N PRO A 387 2.10 40.10 -31.51
CA PRO A 387 2.91 40.74 -30.49
C PRO A 387 3.92 39.74 -29.92
N ILE A 388 5.20 40.15 -29.83
CA ILE A 388 6.27 39.31 -29.27
C ILE A 388 5.89 38.91 -27.84
N ALA A 389 5.93 37.60 -27.58
CA ALA A 389 5.46 36.98 -26.36
C ALA A 389 6.15 37.54 -25.10
N LEU A 390 5.38 38.10 -24.18
CA LEU A 390 5.70 37.94 -22.76
C LEU A 390 5.48 36.44 -22.48
N GLN A 391 6.51 35.72 -22.05
CA GLN A 391 6.48 34.28 -21.71
C GLN A 391 5.65 33.99 -20.45
N ALA A 392 4.40 34.46 -20.39
CA ALA A 392 3.48 34.21 -19.31
C ALA A 392 2.11 33.85 -19.92
N LEU A 393 1.60 32.67 -19.54
CA LEU A 393 0.19 32.33 -19.74
C LEU A 393 -0.65 33.45 -19.12
N ARG A 394 -1.48 34.10 -19.94
CA ARG A 394 -2.45 35.07 -19.45
C ARG A 394 -3.82 34.45 -19.39
N ASN A 395 -4.48 34.67 -18.26
CA ASN A 395 -5.85 34.27 -18.00
C ASN A 395 -6.71 35.54 -17.97
N LEU A 396 -7.88 35.51 -18.59
CA LEU A 396 -8.93 36.51 -18.40
C LEU A 396 -10.11 35.85 -17.69
N LYS A 397 -10.43 36.31 -16.47
CA LYS A 397 -11.62 35.86 -15.75
C LYS A 397 -12.89 36.47 -16.37
N PRO A 398 -14.09 35.91 -16.11
CA PRO A 398 -15.35 36.50 -16.53
C PRO A 398 -15.44 37.99 -16.16
N GLY A 399 -15.74 38.84 -17.15
CA GLY A 399 -15.86 40.30 -16.99
C GLY A 399 -14.55 41.08 -17.02
N GLU A 400 -13.38 40.42 -16.99
CA GLU A 400 -12.09 41.10 -17.10
C GLU A 400 -11.80 41.54 -18.55
N LEU A 401 -11.03 42.63 -18.65
CA LEU A 401 -10.56 43.18 -19.92
C LEU A 401 -9.04 43.31 -19.92
N GLY A 402 -8.45 43.08 -21.08
CA GLY A 402 -7.02 43.23 -21.33
C GLY A 402 -6.78 44.19 -22.48
N GLU A 403 -5.87 45.14 -22.29
CA GLU A 403 -5.46 46.07 -23.34
C GLU A 403 -4.03 45.75 -23.80
N ILE A 404 -3.79 45.82 -25.11
CA ILE A 404 -2.45 45.83 -25.69
C ILE A 404 -2.32 46.85 -26.81
N LYS A 405 -1.13 47.45 -26.92
CA LYS A 405 -0.74 48.30 -28.04
C LYS A 405 0.27 47.58 -28.93
N ILE A 406 -0.02 47.47 -30.22
CA ILE A 406 0.84 46.83 -31.22
C ILE A 406 1.22 47.87 -32.27
N ARG A 407 2.52 48.02 -32.53
CA ARG A 407 3.02 48.88 -33.60
C ARG A 407 3.29 48.05 -34.86
N LEU A 408 2.65 48.41 -35.96
CA LEU A 408 2.86 47.82 -37.27
C LEU A 408 3.85 48.70 -38.06
N MET A 409 5.08 48.23 -38.16
CA MET A 409 6.13 48.90 -38.93
C MET A 409 5.95 48.58 -40.41
N ALA A 410 5.88 49.61 -41.25
CA ALA A 410 5.82 49.48 -42.72
C ALA A 410 4.60 48.68 -43.25
N ALA A 411 3.45 48.80 -42.60
CA ALA A 411 2.21 48.19 -43.11
C ALA A 411 1.78 48.81 -44.44
N GLU A 412 1.47 47.95 -45.40
CA GLU A 412 0.94 48.35 -46.72
C GLU A 412 -0.57 48.60 -46.63
N PRO A 413 -1.14 49.44 -47.51
CA PRO A 413 -2.59 49.61 -47.61
C PRO A 413 -3.32 48.29 -47.85
N GLY A 414 -4.54 48.18 -47.33
CA GLY A 414 -5.45 47.03 -47.54
C GLY A 414 -6.23 46.60 -46.31
N ASN A 415 -6.92 45.46 -46.43
CA ASN A 415 -7.75 44.88 -45.37
C ASN A 415 -6.93 44.00 -44.42
N TYR A 416 -7.15 44.19 -43.13
CA TYR A 416 -6.54 43.44 -42.05
C TYR A 416 -7.61 42.94 -41.09
N ARG A 417 -7.27 41.95 -40.28
CA ARG A 417 -8.09 41.54 -39.14
C ARG A 417 -7.25 41.16 -37.94
N VAL A 418 -7.76 41.45 -36.76
CA VAL A 418 -7.24 40.95 -35.50
C VAL A 418 -7.99 39.66 -35.18
N VAL A 419 -7.26 38.57 -34.98
CA VAL A 419 -7.80 37.26 -34.58
C VAL A 419 -7.32 36.96 -33.17
N VAL A 420 -8.25 36.61 -32.29
CA VAL A 420 -7.95 36.18 -30.92
C VAL A 420 -8.15 34.68 -30.82
N ARG A 421 -7.09 33.97 -30.41
CA ARG A 421 -7.11 32.52 -30.24
C ARG A 421 -6.92 32.13 -28.78
N ALA A 422 -7.80 31.27 -28.27
CA ALA A 422 -7.71 30.77 -26.90
C ALA A 422 -7.59 29.25 -26.87
N LEU A 423 -7.00 28.73 -25.79
CA LEU A 423 -6.93 27.30 -25.56
C LEU A 423 -8.27 26.81 -25.01
N SER A 424 -8.91 25.88 -25.72
CA SER A 424 -10.09 25.12 -25.28
C SER A 424 -9.72 23.64 -25.05
N ARG A 425 -10.69 22.84 -24.59
CA ARG A 425 -10.51 21.38 -24.44
C ARG A 425 -10.23 20.66 -25.76
N GLU A 426 -10.63 21.26 -26.89
CA GLU A 426 -10.43 20.74 -28.24
C GLU A 426 -9.16 21.28 -28.91
N GLY A 427 -8.39 22.10 -28.18
CA GLY A 427 -7.15 22.72 -28.67
C GLY A 427 -7.29 24.23 -28.88
N LEU A 428 -6.40 24.79 -29.70
CA LEU A 428 -6.37 26.23 -29.96
C LEU A 428 -7.47 26.64 -30.94
N GLN A 429 -8.45 27.43 -30.50
CA GLN A 429 -9.58 27.86 -31.32
C GLN A 429 -9.61 29.39 -31.47
N THR A 430 -10.10 29.86 -32.62
CA THR A 430 -10.42 31.27 -32.83
C THR A 430 -11.69 31.61 -32.08
N VAL A 431 -11.60 32.50 -31.10
CA VAL A 431 -12.73 32.89 -30.23
C VAL A 431 -13.32 34.25 -30.59
N ALA A 432 -12.59 35.08 -31.33
CA ALA A 432 -13.07 36.34 -31.88
C ALA A 432 -12.20 36.79 -33.07
N ALA A 433 -12.79 37.59 -33.97
CA ALA A 433 -12.07 38.26 -35.05
C ALA A 433 -12.72 39.61 -35.36
N GLU A 434 -11.90 40.65 -35.57
CA GLU A 434 -12.35 42.01 -35.88
C GLU A 434 -11.58 42.57 -37.09
N ASN A 435 -12.29 43.10 -38.08
CA ASN A 435 -11.71 43.58 -39.33
C ASN A 435 -11.37 45.08 -39.26
N PHE A 436 -10.29 45.51 -39.90
CA PHE A 436 -9.92 46.92 -40.02
C PHE A 436 -9.17 47.19 -41.34
N GLU A 437 -9.24 48.41 -41.85
CA GLU A 437 -8.59 48.80 -43.11
C GLU A 437 -7.42 49.77 -42.82
N LEU A 438 -6.30 49.58 -43.52
CA LEU A 438 -5.18 50.51 -43.52
C LEU A 438 -5.18 51.35 -44.81
N PRO A 439 -5.02 52.68 -44.70
CA PRO A 439 -5.16 53.61 -45.81
C PRO A 439 -3.92 53.64 -46.70
#